data_AF-A0A3C1SQW4-F1
#
_entry.id   AF-A0A3C1SQW4-F1
#
_cell.length_a   1.000
_cell.length_b   1.000
_cell.length_c   1.000
_cell.angle_alpha   90.00
_cell.angle_beta   90.00
_cell.angle_gamma   90.00
#
_symmetry.space_group_name_H-M   'P 1'
#
loop_
_entity.id
_entity.type
_entity.pdbx_description
1 polymer ?
#
loop_
_entity_poly.entity_id
_entity_poly.type
_entity_poly.pdbx_seq_one_letter_code
_entity_poly.pdbx_strand_id
1 'polypeptide(L)'
;MAARFVELQPHNGFDRFANPNWQMVPAIGSRTLLLQGVGDVPVASSNPRIATVSVSEVFGVRFVRINGVRAGSCQIQVGLGPIFDVVLDVSVKNKKRVRTSFHYVDDGRVQKTSRLIGDLNDMIAAANQIVLPQANVELTRHGAAPLRIAQNLRRGVRFSAHLSGVAARQHEWDIVTGHADRTADFNVFFVKEYEQDRTPLRDDAEAGTLGGSCIFEDDTIDPAGLVLAHELVHHLGVDHTNNQRDLMFDGSPSGIFIPKDHANTANP
;
A
#
# COMPACT_ATOMS: atom_id res chain seq x y z
N MET A 1 -10.59 -26.99 20.44
CA MET A 1 -9.96 -26.06 19.49
C MET A 1 -9.43 -24.89 20.29
N ALA A 2 -8.21 -24.40 20.05
CA ALA A 2 -7.66 -23.27 20.80
C ALA A 2 -8.37 -21.96 20.44
N ALA A 3 -8.47 -21.04 21.41
CA ALA A 3 -9.00 -19.70 21.24
C ALA A 3 -8.24 -18.93 20.14
N ARG A 4 -8.95 -18.34 19.18
CA ARG A 4 -8.30 -17.51 18.15
C ARG A 4 -9.24 -16.50 17.49
N PHE A 5 -8.66 -15.39 17.07
CA PHE A 5 -9.28 -14.46 16.12
C PHE A 5 -9.10 -14.95 14.69
N VAL A 6 -10.13 -14.78 13.87
CA VAL A 6 -10.13 -15.10 12.44
C VAL A 6 -10.73 -13.95 11.66
N GLU A 7 -10.14 -13.63 10.51
CA GLU A 7 -10.67 -12.61 9.59
C GLU A 7 -12.09 -12.97 9.14
N LEU A 8 -12.98 -11.98 9.13
CA LEU A 8 -14.30 -12.11 8.50
C LEU A 8 -14.23 -11.82 7.00
N GLN A 9 -13.36 -10.90 6.60
CA GLN A 9 -13.16 -10.47 5.22
C GLN A 9 -11.65 -10.47 4.92
N PRO A 10 -11.23 -11.08 3.80
CA PRO A 10 -9.82 -11.08 3.42
C PRO A 10 -9.33 -9.66 3.16
N HIS A 11 -8.06 -9.41 3.43
CA HIS A 11 -7.39 -8.13 3.16
C HIS A 11 -8.07 -6.91 3.81
N ASN A 12 -8.69 -7.11 4.98
CA ASN A 12 -9.32 -6.03 5.74
C ASN A 12 -8.48 -5.60 6.97
N GLY A 13 -7.14 -5.66 6.82
CA GLY A 13 -6.17 -5.23 7.82
C GLY A 13 -5.93 -6.22 8.96
N PHE A 14 -6.34 -7.48 8.81
CA PHE A 14 -6.04 -8.54 9.77
C PHE A 14 -4.74 -9.24 9.38
N ASP A 15 -3.75 -9.23 10.27
CA ASP A 15 -2.51 -9.99 10.11
C ASP A 15 -2.50 -11.17 11.08
N ARG A 16 -2.76 -12.35 10.52
CA ARG A 16 -2.75 -13.63 11.24
C ARG A 16 -1.35 -14.22 11.45
N PHE A 17 -0.33 -13.61 10.86
CA PHE A 17 1.06 -14.06 10.94
C PHE A 17 1.87 -13.25 11.96
N ALA A 18 1.38 -12.07 12.35
CA ALA A 18 1.87 -11.33 13.50
C ALA A 18 1.68 -12.12 14.81
N ASN A 19 2.58 -11.92 15.78
CA ASN A 19 2.47 -12.51 17.11
C ASN A 19 2.57 -11.43 18.20
N PRO A 20 1.48 -11.14 18.95
CA PRO A 20 0.13 -11.66 18.74
C PRO A 20 -0.45 -11.23 17.39
N ASN A 21 -1.52 -11.90 16.93
CA ASN A 21 -2.26 -11.51 15.72
C ASN A 21 -2.62 -10.01 15.80
N TRP A 22 -2.73 -9.36 14.65
CA TRP A 22 -2.93 -7.92 14.59
C TRP A 22 -4.12 -7.51 13.74
N GLN A 23 -4.77 -6.42 14.10
CA GLN A 23 -5.84 -5.79 13.33
C GLN A 23 -5.62 -4.28 13.21
N MET A 24 -5.50 -3.78 11.98
CA MET A 24 -5.67 -2.37 11.67
C MET A 24 -7.13 -1.96 11.82
N VAL A 25 -7.41 -0.87 12.54
CA VAL A 25 -8.76 -0.30 12.61
C VAL A 25 -8.72 1.18 12.22
N PRO A 26 -9.59 1.66 11.31
CA PRO A 26 -9.67 3.08 11.04
C PRO A 26 -10.21 3.85 12.27
N ALA A 27 -9.61 5.00 12.58
CA ALA A 27 -10.18 5.92 13.55
C ALA A 27 -11.58 6.37 13.10
N ILE A 28 -12.55 6.34 14.03
CA ILE A 28 -13.97 6.63 13.75
C ILE A 28 -14.56 5.63 12.72
N GLY A 29 -14.06 4.39 12.74
CA GLY A 29 -14.59 3.28 11.96
C GLY A 29 -14.53 1.98 12.74
N SER A 30 -14.81 0.86 12.07
CA SER A 30 -14.81 -0.44 12.73
C SER A 30 -14.26 -1.57 11.87
N ARG A 31 -13.86 -2.64 12.55
CA ARG A 31 -13.55 -3.94 11.97
C ARG A 31 -14.26 -5.03 12.75
N THR A 32 -14.62 -6.09 12.06
CA THR A 32 -15.28 -7.25 12.68
C THR A 32 -14.46 -8.48 12.40
N LEU A 33 -14.14 -9.22 13.45
CA LEU A 33 -13.46 -10.50 13.40
C LEU A 33 -14.37 -11.59 13.95
N LEU A 34 -14.08 -12.82 13.58
CA LEU A 34 -14.65 -14.01 14.22
C LEU A 34 -13.78 -14.39 15.43
N LEU A 35 -14.41 -14.80 16.51
CA LEU A 35 -13.75 -15.41 17.66
C LEU A 35 -14.17 -16.89 17.74
N GLN A 36 -13.19 -17.78 17.58
CA GLN A 36 -13.39 -19.23 17.55
C GLN A 36 -12.70 -19.91 18.73
N GLY A 37 -13.17 -21.10 19.10
CA GLY A 37 -12.49 -21.96 20.07
C GLY A 37 -12.66 -21.56 21.54
N VAL A 38 -13.57 -20.61 21.83
CA VAL A 38 -13.92 -20.19 23.19
C VAL A 38 -15.43 -20.09 23.34
N GLY A 39 -15.92 -20.42 24.54
CA GLY A 39 -17.32 -20.22 24.92
C GLY A 39 -17.63 -18.74 25.19
N ASP A 40 -18.59 -18.48 26.08
CA ASP A 40 -18.96 -17.13 26.50
C ASP A 40 -17.95 -16.53 27.50
N VAL A 41 -16.75 -16.28 26.98
CA VAL A 41 -15.66 -15.63 27.72
C VAL A 41 -15.69 -14.13 27.44
N PRO A 42 -15.50 -13.27 28.47
CA PRO A 42 -15.44 -11.82 28.30
C PRO A 42 -14.36 -11.39 27.31
N VAL A 43 -14.68 -10.37 26.51
CA VAL A 43 -13.76 -9.72 25.58
C VAL A 43 -13.68 -8.25 25.94
N ALA A 44 -12.46 -7.76 26.19
CA ALA A 44 -12.24 -6.40 26.65
C ALA A 44 -11.13 -5.71 25.85
N SER A 45 -11.23 -4.39 25.76
CA SER A 45 -10.13 -3.54 25.28
C SER A 45 -9.26 -3.14 26.46
N SER A 46 -7.93 -3.26 26.31
CA SER A 46 -6.98 -2.76 27.30
C SER A 46 -6.96 -1.23 27.39
N ASN A 47 -7.46 -0.53 26.37
CA ASN A 47 -7.60 0.92 26.38
C ASN A 47 -8.83 1.38 25.56
N PRO A 48 -10.00 1.53 26.21
CA PRO A 48 -11.24 1.99 25.58
C PRO A 48 -11.17 3.40 24.97
N ARG A 49 -10.17 4.22 25.31
CA ARG A 49 -9.96 5.54 24.70
C ARG A 49 -9.36 5.45 23.29
N ILE A 50 -8.77 4.30 22.94
CA ILE A 50 -8.19 4.02 21.62
C ILE A 50 -9.16 3.20 20.79
N ALA A 51 -9.62 2.06 21.32
CA ALA A 51 -10.63 1.23 20.66
C ALA A 51 -11.60 0.63 21.68
N THR A 52 -12.87 0.54 21.32
CA THR A 52 -13.89 -0.19 22.08
C THR A 52 -14.22 -1.51 21.38
N VAL A 53 -14.79 -2.45 22.13
CA VAL A 53 -15.17 -3.76 21.62
C VAL A 53 -16.59 -4.09 22.02
N SER A 54 -17.32 -4.71 21.11
CA SER A 54 -18.63 -5.31 21.36
C SER A 54 -18.66 -6.71 20.75
N VAL A 55 -19.24 -7.66 21.47
CA VAL A 55 -19.39 -9.03 21.00
C VAL A 55 -20.86 -9.30 20.72
N SER A 56 -21.15 -9.96 19.60
CA SER A 56 -22.46 -10.51 19.27
C SER A 56 -22.34 -11.95 18.86
N GLU A 57 -23.34 -12.77 19.11
CA GLU A 57 -23.35 -14.18 18.73
C GLU A 57 -24.54 -14.49 17.82
N VAL A 58 -24.28 -15.18 16.71
CA VAL A 58 -25.32 -15.63 15.77
C VAL A 58 -25.06 -17.10 15.45
N PHE A 59 -26.03 -17.97 15.76
CA PHE A 59 -25.92 -19.43 15.56
C PHE A 59 -24.63 -20.06 16.15
N GLY A 60 -24.21 -19.63 17.34
CA GLY A 60 -22.99 -20.13 17.98
C GLY A 60 -21.68 -19.53 17.45
N VAL A 61 -21.75 -18.60 16.50
CA VAL A 61 -20.59 -17.88 15.96
C VAL A 61 -20.46 -16.53 16.66
N ARG A 62 -19.34 -16.30 17.34
CA ARG A 62 -19.05 -15.03 18.03
C ARG A 62 -18.36 -14.06 17.06
N PHE A 63 -18.95 -12.88 16.92
CA PHE A 63 -18.43 -11.75 16.15
C PHE A 63 -17.90 -10.71 17.14
N VAL A 64 -16.64 -10.34 16.98
CA VAL A 64 -15.98 -9.31 17.77
C VAL A 64 -15.85 -8.07 16.89
N ARG A 65 -16.69 -7.07 17.17
CA ARG A 65 -16.63 -5.77 16.50
C ARG A 65 -15.75 -4.83 17.31
N ILE A 66 -14.68 -4.35 16.69
CA ILE A 66 -13.73 -3.40 17.24
C ILE A 66 -14.01 -2.04 16.60
N ASN A 67 -14.32 -1.03 17.42
CA ASN A 67 -14.56 0.33 16.95
C ASN A 67 -13.35 1.20 17.31
N GLY A 68 -12.73 1.81 16.31
CA GLY A 68 -11.63 2.75 16.49
C GLY A 68 -12.16 4.08 17.01
N VAL A 69 -11.70 4.52 18.18
CA VAL A 69 -12.09 5.79 18.80
C VAL A 69 -11.11 6.89 18.39
N ARG A 70 -9.82 6.64 18.59
CA ARG A 70 -8.73 7.58 18.29
C ARG A 70 -7.48 6.81 17.89
N ALA A 71 -6.67 7.41 17.03
CA ALA A 71 -5.38 6.85 16.66
C ALA A 71 -4.49 6.51 17.87
N GLY A 72 -3.86 5.35 17.82
CA GLY A 72 -3.06 4.76 18.89
C GLY A 72 -3.14 3.23 18.87
N SER A 73 -2.43 2.58 19.79
CA SER A 73 -2.40 1.12 19.89
C SER A 73 -2.98 0.63 21.20
N CYS A 74 -3.71 -0.48 21.14
CA CYS A 74 -4.22 -1.19 22.31
C CYS A 74 -4.29 -2.69 22.03
N GLN A 75 -4.80 -3.45 22.98
CA GLN A 75 -5.04 -4.87 22.84
C GLN A 75 -6.51 -5.19 23.05
N ILE A 76 -7.01 -6.17 22.30
CA ILE A 76 -8.27 -6.85 22.61
C ILE A 76 -7.91 -8.18 23.26
N GLN A 77 -8.44 -8.39 24.46
CA GLN A 77 -8.12 -9.50 25.33
C GLN A 77 -9.36 -10.35 25.52
N VAL A 78 -9.19 -11.68 25.41
CA VAL A 78 -10.25 -12.66 25.70
C VAL A 78 -9.87 -13.38 27.00
N GLY A 79 -10.76 -13.37 27.98
CA GLY A 79 -10.51 -13.93 29.32
C GLY A 79 -10.41 -12.87 30.42
N LEU A 80 -10.51 -13.31 31.68
CA LEU A 80 -10.34 -12.46 32.87
C LEU A 80 -9.18 -12.99 33.73
N GLY A 81 -8.38 -12.08 34.29
CA GLY A 81 -7.35 -12.40 35.28
C GLY A 81 -5.93 -12.47 34.71
N PRO A 82 -4.99 -13.18 35.38
CA PRO A 82 -3.57 -13.21 35.00
C PRO A 82 -3.27 -14.05 33.74
N ILE A 83 -4.28 -14.70 33.15
CA ILE A 83 -4.15 -15.57 31.97
C ILE A 83 -5.21 -15.13 30.96
N PHE A 84 -4.76 -14.56 29.84
CA PHE A 84 -5.61 -14.31 28.68
C PHE A 84 -5.60 -15.55 27.78
N ASP A 85 -6.77 -15.97 27.30
CA ASP A 85 -6.89 -17.12 26.38
C ASP A 85 -6.30 -16.77 25.00
N VAL A 86 -6.54 -15.54 24.56
CA VAL A 86 -5.95 -14.98 23.33
C VAL A 86 -5.90 -13.45 23.43
N VAL A 87 -4.84 -12.89 22.85
CA VAL A 87 -4.64 -11.44 22.72
C VAL A 87 -4.57 -11.10 21.24
N LEU A 88 -5.19 -9.98 20.87
CA LEU A 88 -5.08 -9.35 19.55
C LEU A 88 -4.48 -7.96 19.73
N ASP A 89 -3.38 -7.68 19.03
CA ASP A 89 -2.88 -6.33 18.93
C ASP A 89 -3.76 -5.51 17.96
N VAL A 90 -4.05 -4.27 18.33
CA VAL A 90 -4.85 -3.36 17.51
C VAL A 90 -4.08 -2.06 17.33
N SER A 91 -3.94 -1.63 16.08
CA SER A 91 -3.52 -0.27 15.74
C SER A 91 -4.70 0.48 15.17
N VAL A 92 -5.19 1.50 15.89
CA VAL A 92 -6.14 2.45 15.34
C VAL A 92 -5.37 3.52 14.60
N LYS A 93 -5.68 3.75 13.32
CA LYS A 93 -4.94 4.70 12.48
C LYS A 93 -5.84 5.82 11.98
N ASN A 94 -5.35 7.05 11.98
CA ASN A 94 -6.01 8.13 11.25
C ASN A 94 -5.91 7.84 9.74
N LYS A 95 -6.88 8.33 8.98
CA LYS A 95 -6.82 8.22 7.53
C LYS A 95 -5.70 9.12 7.01
N LYS A 96 -4.72 8.54 6.31
CA LYS A 96 -3.66 9.28 5.61
C LYS A 96 -4.07 9.45 4.16
N ARG A 97 -4.24 10.69 3.71
CA ARG A 97 -4.50 11.00 2.30
C ARG A 97 -3.18 11.33 1.62
N VAL A 98 -2.90 10.69 0.49
CA VAL A 98 -1.73 10.98 -0.35
C VAL A 98 -2.26 11.63 -1.63
N ARG A 99 -1.93 12.90 -1.82
CA ARG A 99 -2.32 13.67 -3.01
C ARG A 99 -1.34 13.37 -4.12
N THR A 100 -1.82 12.72 -5.18
CA THR A 100 -0.97 12.22 -6.26
C THR A 100 -1.20 12.98 -7.55
N SER A 101 -0.13 13.48 -8.15
CA SER A 101 -0.13 14.07 -9.50
C SER A 101 0.34 13.05 -10.53
N PHE A 102 -0.38 12.95 -11.63
CA PHE A 102 -0.14 11.99 -12.71
C PHE A 102 0.29 12.70 -13.99
N HIS A 103 1.43 12.31 -14.53
CA HIS A 103 2.06 12.95 -15.68
C HIS A 103 2.14 11.96 -16.84
N TYR A 104 1.52 12.30 -17.96
CA TYR A 104 1.47 11.43 -19.14
C TYR A 104 2.58 11.86 -20.10
N VAL A 105 3.71 11.17 -20.04
CA VAL A 105 4.96 11.63 -20.67
C VAL A 105 4.93 11.42 -22.19
N ASP A 106 5.30 12.46 -22.92
CA ASP A 106 5.52 12.45 -24.36
C ASP A 106 6.79 13.25 -24.68
N ASP A 107 7.80 12.61 -25.26
CA ASP A 107 9.05 13.25 -25.70
C ASP A 107 9.02 13.70 -27.18
N GLY A 108 7.94 13.37 -27.89
CA GLY A 108 7.74 13.70 -29.30
C GLY A 108 8.42 12.80 -30.29
N ARG A 109 9.05 11.73 -29.81
CA ARG A 109 9.89 10.85 -30.62
C ARG A 109 9.60 9.40 -30.30
N VAL A 110 10.19 8.88 -29.22
CA VAL A 110 10.22 7.44 -28.91
C VAL A 110 9.47 7.13 -27.62
N GLN A 111 9.49 8.05 -26.65
CA GLN A 111 8.73 7.93 -25.41
C GLN A 111 7.40 8.65 -25.55
N LYS A 112 6.32 7.88 -25.59
CA LYS A 112 4.97 8.40 -25.46
C LYS A 112 4.11 7.34 -24.80
N THR A 113 3.63 7.63 -23.59
CA THR A 113 2.70 6.73 -22.91
C THR A 113 1.42 6.56 -23.72
N SER A 114 0.93 5.33 -23.75
CA SER A 114 -0.34 4.90 -24.31
C SER A 114 -1.45 4.88 -23.26
N ARG A 115 -1.11 5.00 -21.96
CA ARG A 115 -2.10 5.12 -20.88
C ARG A 115 -3.00 6.33 -21.10
N LEU A 116 -4.28 6.16 -20.84
CA LEU A 116 -5.27 7.20 -21.03
C LEU A 116 -5.62 7.88 -19.70
N ILE A 117 -5.81 9.20 -19.74
CA ILE A 117 -6.31 9.97 -18.58
C ILE A 117 -7.69 9.46 -18.13
N GLY A 118 -8.48 8.93 -19.06
CA GLY A 118 -9.81 8.37 -18.79
C GLY A 118 -9.78 7.19 -17.81
N ASP A 119 -8.73 6.37 -17.86
CA ASP A 119 -8.63 5.12 -17.09
C ASP A 119 -8.09 5.36 -15.66
N LEU A 120 -7.61 6.58 -15.39
CA LEU A 120 -6.92 6.90 -14.14
C LEU A 120 -7.79 6.66 -12.90
N ASN A 121 -9.07 6.98 -12.97
CA ASN A 121 -9.95 6.85 -11.80
C ASN A 121 -10.12 5.38 -11.39
N ASP A 122 -10.21 4.47 -12.37
CA ASP A 122 -10.33 3.03 -12.11
C ASP A 122 -9.03 2.46 -11.53
N MET A 123 -7.89 2.93 -12.04
CA MET A 123 -6.57 2.58 -11.51
C MET A 123 -6.40 3.03 -10.04
N ILE A 124 -6.79 4.27 -9.72
CA ILE A 124 -6.79 4.79 -8.35
C ILE A 124 -7.76 4.00 -7.45
N ALA A 125 -8.94 3.67 -7.96
CA ALA A 125 -9.93 2.88 -7.22
C ALA A 125 -9.38 1.48 -6.90
N ALA A 126 -8.76 0.80 -7.87
CA ALA A 126 -8.13 -0.49 -7.69
C ALA A 126 -6.98 -0.45 -6.66
N ALA A 127 -6.12 0.57 -6.71
CA ALA A 127 -5.05 0.74 -5.70
C ALA A 127 -5.65 0.92 -4.29
N ASN A 128 -6.67 1.78 -4.17
CA ASN A 128 -7.34 2.04 -2.89
C ASN A 128 -8.10 0.83 -2.34
N GLN A 129 -8.57 -0.10 -3.17
CA GLN A 129 -9.15 -1.36 -2.71
C GLN A 129 -8.13 -2.22 -1.95
N ILE A 130 -6.83 -2.02 -2.16
CA ILE A 130 -5.75 -2.74 -1.48
C ILE A 130 -5.27 -1.97 -0.25
N VAL A 131 -4.85 -0.72 -0.41
CA VAL A 131 -4.14 0.03 0.65
C VAL A 131 -5.05 0.59 1.73
N LEU A 132 -6.26 1.02 1.38
CA LEU A 132 -7.19 1.65 2.31
C LEU A 132 -7.67 0.67 3.40
N PRO A 133 -8.16 -0.54 3.08
CA PRO A 133 -8.68 -1.43 4.10
C PRO A 133 -7.59 -2.03 5.01
N GLN A 134 -6.32 -2.00 4.61
CA GLN A 134 -5.20 -2.63 5.33
C GLN A 134 -4.26 -1.66 6.05
N ALA A 135 -4.05 -0.44 5.52
CA ALA A 135 -3.18 0.58 6.13
C ALA A 135 -3.90 1.90 6.46
N ASN A 136 -5.18 2.05 6.11
CA ASN A 136 -5.96 3.30 6.20
C ASN A 136 -5.31 4.48 5.44
N VAL A 137 -4.66 4.16 4.33
CA VAL A 137 -4.09 5.12 3.39
C VAL A 137 -5.03 5.26 2.20
N GLU A 138 -5.29 6.48 1.76
CA GLU A 138 -6.11 6.77 0.59
C GLU A 138 -5.28 7.57 -0.42
N LEU A 139 -5.04 6.99 -1.60
CA LEU A 139 -4.52 7.70 -2.74
C LEU A 139 -5.63 8.57 -3.33
N THR A 140 -5.34 9.85 -3.55
CA THR A 140 -6.29 10.82 -4.09
C THR A 140 -5.68 11.52 -5.30
N ARG A 141 -6.50 11.78 -6.32
CA ARG A 141 -6.06 12.53 -7.50
C ARG A 141 -5.92 14.01 -7.13
N HIS A 142 -4.70 14.53 -7.24
CA HIS A 142 -4.39 15.95 -7.12
C HIS A 142 -4.39 16.63 -8.48
N GLY A 143 -3.73 16.02 -9.46
CA GLY A 143 -3.66 16.50 -10.84
C GLY A 143 -3.46 15.34 -11.81
N ALA A 144 -3.86 15.53 -13.07
CA ALA A 144 -3.47 14.64 -14.16
C ALA A 144 -3.38 15.41 -15.46
N ALA A 145 -2.22 15.37 -16.12
CA ALA A 145 -2.00 16.14 -17.34
C ALA A 145 -0.97 15.48 -18.28
N PRO A 146 -1.08 15.72 -19.60
CA PRO A 146 0.02 15.47 -20.51
C PRO A 146 1.28 16.25 -20.10
N LEU A 147 2.43 15.60 -20.15
CA LEU A 147 3.73 16.20 -19.87
C LEU A 147 4.62 16.07 -21.11
N ARG A 148 4.89 17.20 -21.76
CA ARG A 148 5.81 17.26 -22.90
C ARG A 148 7.24 17.50 -22.42
N ILE A 149 8.12 16.54 -22.68
CA ILE A 149 9.56 16.68 -22.44
C ILE A 149 10.27 16.96 -23.77
N ALA A 150 11.07 18.02 -23.84
CA ALA A 150 11.74 18.40 -25.08
C ALA A 150 12.95 17.52 -25.43
N GLN A 151 13.53 16.87 -24.41
CA GLN A 151 14.71 16.03 -24.53
C GLN A 151 14.34 14.64 -25.06
N ASN A 152 15.24 14.01 -25.81
CA ASN A 152 15.05 12.63 -26.28
C ASN A 152 15.29 11.66 -25.12
N LEU A 153 14.22 11.04 -24.64
CA LEU A 153 14.24 10.06 -23.55
C LEU A 153 14.62 8.64 -24.03
N ARG A 154 14.90 8.50 -25.32
CA ARG A 154 15.41 7.28 -25.96
C ARG A 154 14.46 6.10 -25.80
N ARG A 155 15.01 4.88 -25.77
CA ARG A 155 14.21 3.65 -25.77
C ARG A 155 13.49 3.39 -24.45
N GLY A 156 14.01 3.89 -23.33
CA GLY A 156 13.37 3.76 -22.02
C GLY A 156 13.99 4.71 -21.01
N VAL A 157 13.25 4.98 -19.95
CA VAL A 157 13.70 5.83 -18.85
C VAL A 157 14.47 4.98 -17.85
N ARG A 158 15.69 5.41 -17.48
CA ARG A 158 16.63 4.64 -16.65
C ARG A 158 17.15 5.45 -15.47
N PHE A 159 17.44 4.76 -14.37
CA PHE A 159 17.97 5.37 -13.14
C PHE A 159 19.53 5.43 -13.13
N SER A 160 20.10 5.96 -14.19
CA SER A 160 21.55 5.83 -14.45
C SER A 160 22.45 6.85 -13.75
N ALA A 161 21.90 7.80 -12.99
CA ALA A 161 22.64 8.94 -12.43
C ALA A 161 23.76 8.54 -11.46
N HIS A 162 23.59 7.40 -10.79
CA HIS A 162 24.56 6.86 -9.85
C HIS A 162 25.67 6.03 -10.53
N LEU A 163 25.57 5.75 -11.83
CA LEU A 163 26.53 4.96 -12.58
C LEU A 163 27.70 5.82 -13.07
N SER A 164 28.93 5.41 -12.75
CA SER A 164 30.15 6.10 -13.21
C SER A 164 30.27 6.05 -14.75
N GLY A 165 30.61 7.19 -15.36
CA GLY A 165 30.84 7.30 -16.81
C GLY A 165 29.59 7.54 -17.65
N VAL A 166 28.39 7.58 -17.05
CA VAL A 166 27.16 7.95 -17.75
C VAL A 166 27.00 9.47 -17.78
N ALA A 167 26.86 10.05 -18.96
CA ALA A 167 26.73 11.50 -19.09
C ALA A 167 25.38 11.99 -18.56
N ALA A 168 25.31 13.18 -17.96
CA ALA A 168 24.09 13.73 -17.35
C ALA A 168 22.86 13.77 -18.30
N ARG A 169 23.10 13.95 -19.59
CA ARG A 169 22.06 13.88 -20.65
C ARG A 169 21.44 12.48 -20.85
N GLN A 170 21.91 11.49 -20.09
CA GLN A 170 21.46 10.10 -20.10
C GLN A 170 20.90 9.70 -18.74
N HIS A 171 20.63 10.68 -17.86
CA HIS A 171 19.99 10.47 -16.56
C HIS A 171 18.47 10.68 -16.75
N GLU A 172 17.84 9.83 -17.57
CA GLU A 172 16.44 10.04 -17.97
C GLU A 172 15.48 10.09 -16.76
N TRP A 173 15.75 9.33 -15.69
CA TRP A 173 14.99 9.42 -14.43
C TRP A 173 14.98 10.85 -13.86
N ASP A 174 16.15 11.48 -13.72
CA ASP A 174 16.27 12.83 -13.15
C ASP A 174 15.62 13.88 -14.04
N ILE A 175 15.72 13.69 -15.37
CA ILE A 175 15.06 14.54 -16.36
C ILE A 175 13.54 14.50 -16.17
N VAL A 176 12.95 13.30 -16.09
CA VAL A 176 11.50 13.11 -15.95
C VAL A 176 11.02 13.62 -14.59
N THR A 177 11.65 13.18 -13.51
CA THR A 177 11.24 13.52 -12.14
C THR A 177 11.52 14.98 -11.79
N GLY A 178 12.40 15.67 -12.51
CA GLY A 178 12.58 17.12 -12.43
C GLY A 178 11.32 17.94 -12.73
N HIS A 179 10.32 17.34 -13.40
CA HIS A 179 9.01 17.94 -13.68
C HIS A 179 7.96 17.69 -12.58
N ALA A 180 8.33 17.12 -11.44
CA ALA A 180 7.41 16.83 -10.35
C ALA A 180 6.61 18.06 -9.91
N ASP A 181 5.30 17.85 -9.70
CA ASP A 181 4.43 18.80 -9.05
C ASP A 181 4.78 18.85 -7.57
N ARG A 182 5.40 19.97 -7.15
CA ARG A 182 5.84 20.21 -5.77
C ARG A 182 4.69 20.42 -4.78
N THR A 183 3.46 20.53 -5.27
CA THR A 183 2.26 20.68 -4.43
C THR A 183 1.57 19.35 -4.13
N ALA A 184 1.93 18.28 -4.85
CA ALA A 184 1.52 16.91 -4.59
C ALA A 184 2.45 16.24 -3.58
N ASP A 185 1.94 15.20 -2.91
CA ASP A 185 2.70 14.38 -1.98
C ASP A 185 3.49 13.29 -2.74
N PHE A 186 2.90 12.78 -3.84
CA PHE A 186 3.46 11.74 -4.70
C PHE A 186 3.27 12.10 -6.18
N ASN A 187 4.27 11.81 -7.02
CA ASN A 187 4.23 12.06 -8.46
C ASN A 187 4.39 10.75 -9.22
N VAL A 188 3.47 10.45 -10.12
CA VAL A 188 3.53 9.26 -10.98
C VAL A 188 3.71 9.72 -12.42
N PHE A 189 4.77 9.26 -13.06
CA PHE A 189 5.09 9.56 -14.46
C PHE A 189 4.86 8.31 -15.30
N PHE A 190 3.79 8.34 -16.10
CA PHE A 190 3.51 7.31 -17.07
C PHE A 190 4.42 7.48 -18.28
N VAL A 191 5.26 6.48 -18.53
CA VAL A 191 6.20 6.43 -19.65
C VAL A 191 5.91 5.21 -20.50
N LYS A 192 6.45 5.17 -21.72
CA LYS A 192 6.26 3.98 -22.57
C LYS A 192 7.03 2.78 -22.01
N GLU A 193 8.27 3.01 -21.61
CA GLU A 193 9.21 1.97 -21.16
C GLU A 193 10.03 2.47 -19.96
N TYR A 194 10.13 1.65 -18.91
CA TYR A 194 10.98 1.88 -17.75
C TYR A 194 11.94 0.70 -17.54
N GLU A 195 13.19 1.00 -17.14
CA GLU A 195 14.24 -0.01 -17.04
C GLU A 195 15.09 0.23 -15.79
N GLN A 196 15.33 -0.83 -15.00
CA GLN A 196 16.21 -0.77 -13.84
C GLN A 196 17.69 -0.88 -14.21
N ASP A 197 18.57 -0.23 -13.46
CA ASP A 197 20.01 -0.21 -13.76
C ASP A 197 20.70 -1.55 -13.53
N ARG A 198 20.12 -2.41 -12.70
CA ARG A 198 20.63 -3.77 -12.45
C ARG A 198 20.41 -4.67 -13.66
N THR A 199 19.41 -4.37 -14.48
CA THR A 199 18.94 -5.18 -15.60
C THR A 199 18.59 -4.31 -16.82
N PRO A 200 19.45 -3.37 -17.26
CA PRO A 200 19.08 -2.30 -18.19
C PRO A 200 18.92 -2.76 -19.65
N LEU A 201 18.86 -4.06 -19.89
CA LEU A 201 18.64 -4.71 -21.18
C LEU A 201 17.58 -5.83 -21.05
N ARG A 202 16.94 -5.94 -19.89
CA ARG A 202 15.87 -6.90 -19.61
C ARG A 202 14.67 -6.10 -19.16
N ASP A 203 13.62 -6.23 -19.95
CA ASP A 203 12.28 -5.75 -19.64
C ASP A 203 11.71 -6.56 -18.46
N ASP A 204 12.03 -6.12 -17.24
CA ASP A 204 11.61 -6.76 -15.98
C ASP A 204 11.14 -5.78 -14.90
N ALA A 205 10.90 -4.51 -15.25
CA ALA A 205 10.61 -3.43 -14.30
C ALA A 205 9.33 -2.64 -14.63
N GLU A 206 8.21 -3.05 -14.03
CA GLU A 206 6.88 -2.46 -14.27
C GLU A 206 6.76 -1.00 -13.78
N ALA A 207 7.47 -0.68 -12.70
CA ALA A 207 7.59 0.65 -12.14
C ALA A 207 8.79 0.72 -11.20
N GLY A 208 9.12 1.93 -10.77
CA GLY A 208 10.04 2.16 -9.67
C GLY A 208 9.71 3.45 -8.95
N THR A 209 9.96 3.48 -7.65
CA THR A 209 9.75 4.64 -6.80
C THR A 209 11.03 5.05 -6.09
N LEU A 210 11.37 6.33 -6.18
CA LEU A 210 12.45 6.93 -5.41
C LEU A 210 12.02 8.30 -4.89
N GLY A 211 12.03 8.46 -3.57
CA GLY A 211 11.56 9.68 -2.91
C GLY A 211 10.08 9.95 -3.17
N GLY A 212 9.76 11.13 -3.70
CA GLY A 212 8.39 11.57 -4.00
C GLY A 212 7.91 11.24 -5.41
N SER A 213 8.67 10.46 -6.19
CA SER A 213 8.39 10.20 -7.61
C SER A 213 8.44 8.73 -7.95
N CYS A 214 7.53 8.33 -8.84
CA CYS A 214 7.41 7.01 -9.41
C CYS A 214 7.43 7.12 -10.93
N ILE A 215 8.24 6.30 -11.58
CA ILE A 215 8.16 6.09 -13.03
C ILE A 215 7.45 4.77 -13.24
N PHE A 216 6.43 4.81 -14.10
CA PHE A 216 5.47 3.74 -14.27
C PHE A 216 5.32 3.48 -15.77
N GLU A 217 5.62 2.28 -16.24
CA GLU A 217 5.55 1.98 -17.66
C GLU A 217 4.17 1.56 -18.17
N ASP A 218 4.00 1.48 -19.47
CA ASP A 218 2.72 1.11 -20.06
C ASP A 218 2.43 -0.39 -19.92
N ASP A 219 3.42 -1.23 -20.20
CA ASP A 219 3.27 -2.68 -20.33
C ASP A 219 3.57 -3.39 -19.00
N THR A 220 2.56 -3.46 -18.12
CA THR A 220 2.66 -4.18 -16.84
C THR A 220 2.12 -5.62 -16.95
N ILE A 221 2.84 -6.58 -16.35
CA ILE A 221 2.40 -7.97 -16.11
C ILE A 221 1.30 -7.98 -15.04
N ASP A 222 1.53 -7.29 -13.93
CA ASP A 222 0.58 -7.13 -12.85
C ASP A 222 -0.48 -6.08 -13.22
N PRO A 223 -1.70 -6.17 -12.68
CA PRO A 223 -2.72 -5.16 -12.90
C PRO A 223 -2.22 -3.78 -12.46
N ALA A 224 -2.40 -2.76 -13.31
CA ALA A 224 -1.82 -1.44 -13.07
C ALA A 224 -2.21 -0.82 -11.69
N GLY A 225 -3.42 -1.09 -11.18
CA GLY A 225 -3.83 -0.66 -9.85
C GLY A 225 -3.06 -1.33 -8.70
N LEU A 226 -2.63 -2.58 -8.90
CA LEU A 226 -1.78 -3.32 -7.95
C LEU A 226 -0.35 -2.74 -7.96
N VAL A 227 0.23 -2.51 -9.13
CA VAL A 227 1.55 -1.86 -9.25
C VAL A 227 1.49 -0.46 -8.63
N LEU A 228 0.43 0.32 -8.86
CA LEU A 228 0.27 1.65 -8.24
C LEU A 228 0.17 1.57 -6.71
N ALA A 229 -0.48 0.53 -6.16
CA ALA A 229 -0.52 0.30 -4.72
C ALA A 229 0.86 -0.06 -4.16
N HIS A 230 1.62 -0.89 -4.87
CA HIS A 230 2.99 -1.27 -4.52
C HIS A 230 3.91 -0.03 -4.46
N GLU A 231 3.92 0.77 -5.53
CA GLU A 231 4.74 1.98 -5.62
C GLU A 231 4.33 3.05 -4.61
N LEU A 232 3.02 3.19 -4.33
CA LEU A 232 2.56 4.05 -3.25
C LEU A 232 3.12 3.61 -1.90
N VAL A 233 3.20 2.31 -1.63
CA VAL A 233 3.69 1.79 -0.36
C VAL A 233 5.22 1.92 -0.24
N HIS A 234 5.97 1.82 -1.35
CA HIS A 234 7.37 2.27 -1.43
C HIS A 234 7.53 3.75 -1.07
N HIS A 235 6.73 4.62 -1.67
CA HIS A 235 6.75 6.07 -1.39
C HIS A 235 6.54 6.36 0.11
N LEU A 236 5.77 5.50 0.79
CA LEU A 236 5.49 5.62 2.22
C LEU A 236 6.57 4.97 3.11
N GLY A 237 7.68 4.51 2.52
CA GLY A 237 8.89 4.09 3.20
C GLY A 237 9.02 2.59 3.47
N VAL A 238 8.23 1.75 2.80
CA VAL A 238 8.28 0.29 2.97
C VAL A 238 9.16 -0.33 1.89
N ASP A 239 10.17 -1.10 2.30
CA ASP A 239 11.04 -1.84 1.38
C ASP A 239 10.40 -3.15 0.88
N HIS A 240 11.00 -3.74 -0.15
CA HIS A 240 10.64 -5.06 -0.64
C HIS A 240 10.82 -6.18 0.40
N THR A 241 10.13 -7.29 0.15
CA THR A 241 10.17 -8.54 0.90
C THR A 241 10.31 -9.74 -0.03
N ASN A 242 10.72 -10.88 0.52
CA ASN A 242 10.85 -12.13 -0.24
C ASN A 242 9.61 -13.02 -0.16
N ASN A 243 8.47 -12.47 0.26
CA ASN A 243 7.26 -13.24 0.54
C ASN A 243 6.15 -12.90 -0.46
N GLN A 244 5.90 -13.82 -1.39
CA GLN A 244 4.97 -13.61 -2.51
C GLN A 244 3.52 -13.28 -2.10
N ARG A 245 3.11 -13.53 -0.85
CA ARG A 245 1.78 -13.11 -0.38
C ARG A 245 1.68 -11.58 -0.21
N ASP A 246 2.81 -10.94 0.09
CA ASP A 246 2.87 -9.54 0.49
C ASP A 246 2.76 -8.64 -0.75
N LEU A 247 2.17 -7.47 -0.59
CA LEU A 247 2.12 -6.44 -1.64
C LEU A 247 3.52 -6.02 -2.06
N MET A 248 4.45 -5.95 -1.12
CA MET A 248 5.84 -5.54 -1.35
C MET A 248 6.74 -6.73 -1.70
N PHE A 249 6.27 -7.70 -2.47
CA PHE A 249 7.13 -8.80 -2.91
C PHE A 249 8.14 -8.32 -3.97
N ASP A 250 9.41 -8.70 -3.85
CA ASP A 250 10.49 -8.40 -4.81
C ASP A 250 10.38 -9.30 -6.06
N GLY A 251 9.26 -9.21 -6.77
CA GLY A 251 8.99 -9.99 -7.97
C GLY A 251 7.53 -9.92 -8.42
N SER A 252 7.27 -10.48 -9.61
CA SER A 252 5.94 -10.51 -10.24
C SER A 252 5.50 -11.95 -10.53
N PRO A 253 4.23 -12.34 -10.29
CA PRO A 253 3.18 -11.50 -9.70
C PRO A 253 3.35 -11.35 -8.19
N SER A 254 3.04 -10.14 -7.69
CA SER A 254 3.02 -9.85 -6.26
C SER A 254 1.65 -10.17 -5.63
N GLY A 255 1.63 -10.29 -4.31
CA GLY A 255 0.38 -10.46 -3.56
C GLY A 255 -0.31 -9.12 -3.30
N ILE A 256 -1.36 -9.14 -2.49
CA ILE A 256 -2.08 -7.91 -2.08
C ILE A 256 -2.12 -7.72 -0.57
N PHE A 257 -1.45 -8.58 0.20
CA PHE A 257 -1.46 -8.52 1.65
C PHE A 257 -0.49 -7.46 2.18
N ILE A 258 -0.94 -6.62 3.11
CA ILE A 258 -0.08 -5.66 3.80
C ILE A 258 0.11 -6.15 5.25
N PRO A 259 1.29 -6.67 5.63
CA PRO A 259 1.56 -7.10 7.00
C PRO A 259 1.56 -5.91 7.97
N LYS A 260 1.43 -6.21 9.28
CA LYS A 260 1.43 -5.23 10.38
C LYS A 260 2.55 -4.21 10.25
N ASP A 261 3.77 -4.68 9.96
CA ASP A 261 4.96 -3.82 9.92
C ASP A 261 4.89 -2.84 8.74
N HIS A 262 4.46 -3.30 7.56
CA HIS A 262 4.30 -2.41 6.40
C HIS A 262 3.19 -1.38 6.64
N ALA A 263 2.06 -1.79 7.22
CA ALA A 263 0.98 -0.87 7.55
C ALA A 263 1.39 0.17 8.60
N ASN A 264 2.25 -0.21 9.57
CA ASN A 264 2.78 0.71 10.56
C ASN A 264 3.84 1.66 9.98
N THR A 265 4.66 1.21 9.05
CA THR A 265 5.60 2.09 8.33
C THR A 265 4.84 3.08 7.43
N ALA A 266 3.88 2.58 6.64
CA ALA A 266 3.17 3.41 5.67
C ALA A 266 2.30 4.50 6.31
N ASN A 267 1.76 4.21 7.50
CA ASN A 267 0.89 5.09 8.26
C ASN A 267 1.08 4.88 9.77
N PRO A 268 2.11 5.47 10.41
CA PRO A 268 2.43 5.23 11.82
C PRO A 268 1.30 5.56 12.79
#